data_AF-A0A162DQP7-F1
#
_entry.id   AF-A0A162DQP7-F1
#
_cell.length_a   1.000
_cell.length_b   1.000
_cell.length_c   1.000
_cell.angle_alpha   90.00
_cell.angle_beta   90.00
_cell.angle_gamma   90.00
#
_symmetry.space_group_name_H-M   'P 1'
#
loop_
_entity.id
_entity.type
_entity.pdbx_description
1 polymer ?
#
loop_
_entity_poly.entity_id
_entity_poly.type
_entity_poly.pdbx_seq_one_letter_code
_entity_poly.pdbx_strand_id
1 'polypeptide(L)'
;MRKEVSNKNYYLAEIDYKTQTAYSNSTERWSWDIYITATDNNEYIGRASAPGKGIEVPWTKLMTADYLQEMMEKCEEHMDAS
;
A
#
# COMPACT_ATOMS: atom_id res chain seq x y z
N MET A 1 -20.91 15.62 10.36
CA MET A 1 -21.00 15.23 8.93
C MET A 1 -19.68 14.58 8.56
N ARG A 2 -19.65 13.26 8.32
CA ARG A 2 -18.47 12.62 7.73
C ARG A 2 -18.48 13.00 6.25
N LYS A 3 -17.55 13.87 5.83
CA LYS A 3 -17.33 14.11 4.40
C LYS A 3 -16.92 12.77 3.79
N GLU A 4 -17.75 12.23 2.92
CA GLU A 4 -17.37 11.13 2.06
C GLU A 4 -16.23 11.65 1.17
N VAL A 5 -15.01 11.32 1.58
CA VAL A 5 -13.85 11.51 0.73
C VAL A 5 -14.10 10.57 -0.45
N SER A 6 -14.48 11.12 -1.61
CA SER A 6 -14.64 10.32 -2.81
C SER A 6 -13.30 9.64 -3.07
N ASN A 7 -13.18 8.33 -2.82
CA ASN A 7 -11.98 7.56 -3.13
C ASN A 7 -11.73 7.70 -4.63
N LYS A 8 -10.90 8.67 -5.02
CA LYS A 8 -10.74 9.05 -6.42
C LYS A 8 -10.00 7.97 -7.19
N ASN A 9 -9.13 7.21 -6.54
CA ASN A 9 -8.44 6.09 -7.16
C ASN A 9 -8.32 4.89 -6.21
N TYR A 10 -8.75 3.73 -6.68
CA TYR A 10 -8.58 2.43 -6.04
C TYR A 10 -7.75 1.54 -6.96
N TYR A 11 -6.74 0.88 -6.39
CA TYR A 11 -5.84 0.00 -7.09
C TYR A 11 -5.73 -1.33 -6.35
N LEU A 12 -5.70 -2.41 -7.13
CA LEU A 12 -5.32 -3.73 -6.66
C LEU A 12 -3.89 -3.98 -7.11
N ALA A 13 -2.98 -4.11 -6.15
CA ALA A 13 -1.58 -4.41 -6.40
C ALA A 13 -1.26 -5.83 -5.92
N GLU A 14 -0.54 -6.58 -6.74
CA GLU A 14 0.01 -7.87 -6.35
C GLU A 14 1.53 -7.73 -6.30
N ILE A 15 2.10 -7.91 -5.11
CA ILE A 15 3.52 -7.73 -4.85
C ILE A 15 4.12 -9.10 -4.51
N ASP A 16 5.13 -9.50 -5.29
CA ASP A 16 5.87 -10.75 -5.07
C ASP A 16 6.99 -10.50 -4.07
N TYR A 17 6.84 -11.01 -2.86
CA TYR A 17 7.84 -10.94 -1.81
C TYR A 17 8.72 -12.19 -1.83
N LYS A 18 10.00 -12.02 -2.13
CA LYS A 18 10.97 -13.12 -2.18
C LYS A 18 11.68 -13.22 -0.84
N THR A 19 11.29 -14.18 0.00
CA THR A 19 12.10 -14.52 1.18
C THR A 19 13.23 -15.43 0.75
N GLN A 20 14.44 -14.88 0.75
CA GLN A 20 15.67 -15.65 0.56
C GLN A 20 16.24 -16.00 1.92
N THR A 21 16.03 -17.24 2.36
CA THR A 21 16.71 -17.80 3.52
C THR A 21 17.86 -18.70 3.04
N ALA A 22 18.85 -18.97 3.90
CA ALA A 22 19.98 -19.85 3.56
C ALA A 22 19.57 -21.27 3.12
N TYR A 23 18.31 -21.67 3.35
CA TYR A 23 17.79 -23.01 3.11
C TYR A 23 16.53 -23.07 2.22
N SER A 24 15.94 -21.94 1.83
CA SER A 24 14.78 -21.93 0.93
C SER A 24 14.61 -20.61 0.19
N ASN A 25 14.21 -20.72 -1.09
CA ASN A 25 13.69 -19.62 -1.90
C ASN A 25 12.17 -19.74 -1.89
N SER A 26 11.49 -18.97 -1.05
CA SER A 26 10.03 -18.89 -1.06
C SER A 26 9.62 -17.56 -1.66
N THR A 27 8.90 -17.60 -2.77
CA THR A 27 8.21 -16.40 -3.30
C THR A 27 6.81 -16.41 -2.75
N GLU A 28 6.53 -15.49 -1.83
CA GLU A 28 5.19 -15.29 -1.31
C GLU A 28 4.55 -14.09 -2.01
N ARG A 29 3.36 -14.29 -2.58
CA ARG A 29 2.62 -13.22 -3.26
C ARG A 29 1.59 -12.62 -2.34
N TRP A 30 1.59 -11.30 -2.23
CA TRP A 30 0.62 -10.59 -1.39
C TRP A 30 -0.23 -9.68 -2.26
N SER A 31 -1.53 -9.70 -2.00
CA SER A 31 -2.51 -8.81 -2.63
C SER A 31 -2.78 -7.63 -1.70
N TRP A 32 -2.61 -6.42 -2.23
CA TRP A 32 -2.80 -5.16 -1.55
C TRP A 32 -3.93 -4.37 -2.19
N ASP A 33 -4.87 -3.93 -1.36
CA ASP A 33 -5.90 -2.94 -1.68
C ASP A 33 -5.35 -1.55 -1.40
N ILE A 34 -5.02 -0.79 -2.44
CA ILE A 34 -4.45 0.55 -2.33
C ILE A 34 -5.52 1.60 -2.64
N TYR A 35 -5.66 2.57 -1.75
CA TYR A 35 -6.58 3.69 -1.85
C TYR A 35 -5.77 4.98 -1.88
N ILE A 36 -5.95 5.80 -2.91
CA ILE A 36 -5.30 7.10 -3.04
C ILE A 36 -6.38 8.16 -3.20
N THR A 37 -6.29 9.20 -2.37
CA THR A 37 -7.24 10.32 -2.41
C THR A 37 -6.55 11.64 -2.14
N ALA A 38 -7.12 12.72 -2.69
CA ALA A 38 -6.72 14.08 -2.36
C ALA A 38 -7.54 14.59 -1.16
N THR A 39 -6.91 15.33 -0.26
CA THR A 39 -7.55 16.06 0.82
C THR A 39 -8.09 17.40 0.32
N ASP A 40 -8.90 18.08 1.14
CA ASP A 40 -9.41 19.42 0.85
C ASP A 40 -8.29 20.46 0.62
N ASN A 41 -7.08 20.20 1.13
CA ASN A 41 -5.90 21.06 0.99
C ASN A 41 -5.05 20.74 -0.25
N ASN A 42 -5.57 19.92 -1.17
CA ASN A 42 -4.85 19.47 -2.37
C ASN A 42 -3.61 18.61 -2.05
N GLU A 43 -3.57 17.99 -0.87
CA GLU A 43 -2.53 17.02 -0.49
C GLU A 43 -3.02 15.61 -0.82
N TYR A 44 -2.15 14.78 -1.40
CA TYR A 44 -2.50 13.39 -1.66
C TYR A 44 -2.15 12.53 -0.46
N ILE A 45 -3.10 11.68 -0.06
CA ILE A 45 -2.93 10.69 0.98
C ILE A 45 -3.24 9.30 0.41
N GLY A 46 -2.49 8.32 0.86
CA GLY A 46 -2.63 6.92 0.46
C GLY A 46 -2.86 6.03 1.67
N ARG A 47 -3.60 4.95 1.48
CA ARG A 47 -3.82 3.86 2.43
C ARG A 47 -3.65 2.56 1.68
N ALA A 48 -3.11 1.53 2.32
CA ALA A 48 -3.13 0.19 1.76
C ALA A 48 -3.56 -0.85 2.79
N SER A 49 -4.13 -1.96 2.35
CA SER A 49 -4.39 -3.11 3.21
C SER A 49 -4.14 -4.42 2.48
N ALA A 50 -3.47 -5.36 3.14
CA ALA A 50 -3.31 -6.73 2.70
C ALA A 50 -4.29 -7.63 3.47
N PRO A 51 -5.55 -7.80 2.98
CA PRO A 51 -6.58 -8.53 3.72
C PRO A 51 -6.20 -10.00 3.98
N GLY A 52 -5.42 -10.62 3.08
CA GLY A 52 -4.94 -11.99 3.25
C GLY A 52 -3.91 -12.18 4.37
N LYS A 53 -3.30 -11.08 4.85
CA LYS A 53 -2.26 -11.09 5.89
C LYS A 53 -2.65 -10.33 7.15
N GLY A 54 -3.72 -9.55 7.11
CA GLY A 54 -4.15 -8.70 8.23
C GLY A 54 -3.23 -7.50 8.48
N ILE A 55 -2.43 -7.10 7.48
CA ILE A 55 -1.52 -5.96 7.56
C ILE A 55 -2.17 -4.76 6.88
N GLU A 56 -2.02 -3.59 7.48
CA GLU A 56 -2.53 -2.34 6.92
C GLU A 56 -1.46 -1.25 6.97
N VAL A 57 -1.39 -0.47 5.90
CA VAL A 57 -0.67 0.80 5.84
C VAL A 57 -1.69 1.90 6.12
N PRO A 58 -1.56 2.63 7.25
CA PRO A 58 -2.49 3.69 7.60
C PRO A 58 -2.42 4.85 6.59
N TRP A 59 -3.42 5.74 6.63
CA TRP A 59 -3.42 6.94 5.79
C TRP A 59 -2.14 7.75 5.98
N THR A 60 -1.34 7.82 4.93
CA THR A 60 -0.05 8.47 4.92
C THR A 60 -0.02 9.53 3.82
N LYS A 61 0.75 10.59 4.04
CA LYS A 61 0.90 11.66 3.08
C LYS A 61 1.85 11.21 1.97
N LEU A 62 1.42 11.41 0.73
CA LEU A 62 2.20 11.11 -0.47
C LEU A 62 2.88 12.40 -0.94
N MET A 63 4.19 12.32 -1.14
CA MET A 63 5.02 13.47 -1.48
C MET A 63 5.72 13.33 -2.83
N THR A 64 5.68 12.14 -3.42
CA THR A 64 6.32 11.86 -4.71
C THR A 64 5.46 12.29 -5.90
N ALA A 65 6.04 12.25 -7.10
CA ALA A 65 5.31 12.47 -8.34
C ALA A 65 4.45 11.26 -8.74
N ASP A 66 4.82 10.05 -8.33
CA ASP A 66 4.07 8.81 -8.57
C ASP A 66 3.54 8.23 -7.26
N TYR A 67 2.31 8.62 -6.94
CA TYR A 67 1.60 8.23 -5.73
C TYR A 67 1.37 6.72 -5.60
N LEU A 68 1.23 6.02 -6.72
CA LEU A 68 1.02 4.57 -6.70
C LEU A 68 2.33 3.86 -6.37
N GLN A 69 3.42 4.25 -7.03
CA GLN A 69 4.75 3.71 -6.73
C GLN A 69 5.12 3.93 -5.26
N GLU A 70 4.94 5.14 -4.73
CA GLU A 70 5.24 5.43 -3.32
C GLU A 70 4.39 4.57 -2.36
N MET A 71 3.13 4.28 -2.71
CA MET A 71 2.31 3.36 -1.92
C MET A 71 2.78 1.92 -2.02
N MET A 72 3.24 1.46 -3.19
CA MET A 72 3.79 0.12 -3.37
C MET A 72 5.07 -0.08 -2.55
N GLU A 73 5.98 0.91 -2.57
CA GLU A 73 7.20 0.89 -1.75
C GLU A 73 6.88 0.78 -0.25
N LYS A 74 5.88 1.54 0.24
CA LYS A 74 5.41 1.43 1.63
C LYS A 74 4.79 0.07 1.96
N CYS A 75 4.11 -0.55 1.00
CA CYS A 75 3.59 -1.91 1.16
C CYS A 75 4.75 -2.90 1.30
N GLU A 76 5.77 -2.80 0.45
CA GLU A 76 6.98 -3.64 0.50
C GLU A 76 7.73 -3.50 1.84
N GLU A 77 7.88 -2.29 2.36
CA GLU A 77 8.48 -2.06 3.69
C GLU A 77 7.75 -2.80 4.82
N HIS A 78 6.42 -2.91 4.75
CA HIS A 78 5.63 -3.64 5.75
C HIS A 78 5.75 -5.17 5.58
N MET A 79 6.10 -5.65 4.38
CA MET A 79 6.35 -7.07 4.13
C MET A 79 7.68 -7.51 4.74
N ASP A 80 8.72 -6.66 4.62
CA ASP A 80 10.07 -6.96 5.10
C ASP A 80 10.21 -6.83 6.63
N ALA A 81 9.33 -6.05 7.26
CA ALA A 81 9.27 -5.89 8.72
C ALA A 81 8.49 -7.00 9.45
N SER A 82 7.88 -7.94 8.73
CA SER A 82 7.04 -9.04 9.25
C SER A 82 7.83 -10.32 9.51
#